data_AF-A0A820GJT7-F1
#
_entry.id   AF-A0A820GJT7-F1
#
_cell.length_a   1.000
_cell.length_b   1.000
_cell.length_c   1.000
_cell.angle_alpha   90.00
_cell.angle_beta   90.00
_cell.angle_gamma   90.00
#
_symmetry.space_group_name_H-M   'P 1'
#
loop_
_entity.id
_entity.type
_entity.pdbx_description
1 polymer ?
#
loop_
_entity_poly.entity_id
_entity_poly.type
_entity_poly.pdbx_seq_one_letter_code
_entity_poly.pdbx_strand_id
1 'polypeptide(L)'
;LFLQELGFVHDHEFYAKGDIFRKGRMKITVAKISTAAERNRGDMNPMATRRPYTNSCFVEMSLIGSMHDDKVGDEMKSFAEQLKPLISLEKIDQKR
;
A
#
# COMPACT_ATOMS: atom_id res chain seq x y z
N LEU A 1 6.96 -9.11 -20.00
CA LEU A 1 7.11 -10.29 -20.89
C LEU A 1 7.33 -11.56 -20.08
N PHE A 2 8.33 -11.65 -19.17
CA PHE A 2 8.57 -12.88 -18.39
C PHE A 2 7.34 -13.44 -17.64
N LEU A 3 6.49 -12.60 -17.02
CA LEU A 3 5.27 -13.09 -16.35
C LEU A 3 4.28 -13.72 -17.34
N GLN A 4 4.14 -13.17 -18.54
CA GLN A 4 3.28 -13.73 -19.58
C GLN A 4 3.84 -15.04 -20.13
N GLU A 5 5.15 -15.15 -20.27
CA GLU A 5 5.83 -16.40 -20.66
C GLU A 5 5.64 -17.51 -19.61
N LEU A 6 5.51 -17.14 -18.34
CA LEU A 6 5.15 -18.04 -17.25
C LEU A 6 3.64 -18.34 -17.16
N GLY A 7 2.82 -17.80 -18.08
CA GLY A 7 1.38 -18.03 -18.16
C GLY A 7 0.51 -17.08 -17.31
N PHE A 8 1.08 -16.02 -16.72
CA PHE A 8 0.30 -15.03 -15.99
C PHE A 8 -0.39 -14.06 -16.94
N VAL A 9 -1.66 -13.75 -16.64
CA VAL A 9 -2.45 -12.72 -17.34
C VAL A 9 -2.43 -11.45 -16.50
N HIS A 10 -2.24 -10.30 -17.14
CA HIS A 10 -2.36 -9.02 -16.47
C HIS A 10 -3.82 -8.79 -16.05
N ASP A 11 -4.03 -8.58 -14.75
CA ASP A 11 -5.35 -8.34 -14.18
C ASP A 11 -5.62 -6.84 -14.03
N HIS A 12 -4.85 -6.15 -13.17
CA HIS A 12 -5.07 -4.75 -12.83
C HIS A 12 -3.77 -3.96 -12.68
N GLU A 13 -3.84 -2.66 -12.99
CA GLU A 13 -2.76 -1.68 -12.79
C GLU A 13 -3.29 -0.48 -12.01
N PHE A 14 -2.50 0.03 -11.04
CA PHE A 14 -2.81 1.24 -10.28
C PHE A 14 -1.55 2.07 -10.02
N TYR A 15 -1.75 3.33 -9.66
CA TYR A 15 -0.68 4.23 -9.24
C TYR A 15 -0.83 4.62 -7.78
N ALA A 16 0.23 4.45 -6.99
CA ALA A 16 0.31 4.91 -5.62
C ALA A 16 1.35 6.04 -5.50
N LYS A 17 0.96 7.17 -4.90
CA LYS A 17 1.89 8.25 -4.54
C LYS A 17 1.72 8.60 -3.07
N GLY A 18 2.84 8.71 -2.38
CA GLY A 18 2.86 9.04 -0.96
C GLY A 18 4.23 8.86 -0.35
N ASP A 19 4.26 8.68 0.96
CA ASP A 19 5.45 8.68 1.79
C ASP A 19 5.62 7.34 2.52
N ILE A 20 6.88 6.99 2.77
CA ILE A 20 7.25 5.82 3.56
C ILE A 20 8.02 6.29 4.79
N PHE A 21 7.46 6.01 5.95
CA PHE A 21 8.08 6.27 7.25
C PHE A 21 8.65 4.97 7.82
N ARG A 22 9.76 5.08 8.55
CA ARG A 22 10.40 3.94 9.21
C ARG A 22 10.66 4.24 10.68
N LYS A 23 10.33 3.28 11.54
CA LYS A 23 10.65 3.28 12.97
C LYS A 23 11.22 1.91 13.32
N GLY A 24 12.53 1.83 13.52
CA GLY A 24 13.20 0.54 13.69
C GLY A 24 12.98 -0.36 12.47
N ARG A 25 12.38 -1.55 12.69
CA ARG A 25 12.05 -2.52 11.64
C ARG A 25 10.66 -2.31 11.03
N MET A 26 9.87 -1.39 11.58
CA MET A 26 8.52 -1.09 11.13
C MET A 26 8.53 -0.11 9.97
N LYS A 27 7.76 -0.42 8.93
CA LYS A 27 7.52 0.42 7.76
C LYS A 27 6.06 0.86 7.76
N ILE A 28 5.82 2.16 7.65
CA ILE A 28 4.49 2.73 7.46
C ILE A 28 4.45 3.41 6.11
N THR A 29 3.52 2.99 5.25
CA THR A 29 3.26 3.61 3.96
C THR A 29 1.98 4.43 4.07
N VAL A 30 2.02 5.70 3.68
CA VAL A 30 0.84 6.57 3.57
C VAL A 30 0.77 7.03 2.13
N ALA A 31 -0.23 6.58 1.38
CA ALA A 31 -0.33 6.85 -0.06
C ALA A 31 -1.75 7.12 -0.53
N LYS A 32 -1.88 7.88 -1.62
CA LYS A 32 -3.12 8.01 -2.38
C LYS A 32 -3.07 7.07 -3.58
N ILE A 33 -4.08 6.20 -3.68
CA ILE A 33 -4.21 5.25 -4.79
C ILE A 33 -5.08 5.87 -5.88
N SER A 34 -4.58 5.82 -7.11
CA SER A 34 -5.23 6.38 -8.29
C SER A 34 -5.23 5.38 -9.44
N THR A 35 -6.12 5.59 -10.40
CA THR A 35 -6.16 4.81 -11.64
C THR A 35 -4.80 4.84 -12.34
N ALA A 36 -4.53 3.78 -13.11
CA ALA A 36 -3.48 3.84 -14.11
C ALA A 36 -3.70 5.04 -15.05
N ALA A 37 -2.61 5.59 -15.61
CA ALA A 37 -2.75 6.66 -16.59
C ALA A 37 -3.44 6.10 -17.85
N GLU A 38 -4.46 6.79 -18.35
CA GLU A 38 -5.04 6.46 -19.65
C GLU A 38 -3.96 6.62 -20.73
N ARG A 39 -3.63 5.52 -21.44
CA ARG A 39 -2.66 5.54 -22.55
C ARG A 39 -3.20 6.22 -23.82
N ASN A 40 -4.47 6.59 -23.82
CA ASN A 40 -5.20 7.08 -24.99
C ASN A 40 -5.53 8.58 -24.89
N ARG A 41 -4.52 9.43 -25.03
CA ARG A 41 -4.62 10.79 -25.59
C ARG A 41 -3.21 11.35 -25.67
N GLY A 42 -2.93 12.17 -26.68
CA GLY A 42 -1.65 12.88 -26.85
C GLY A 42 -1.34 13.91 -25.76
N ASP A 43 -1.81 13.70 -24.53
CA ASP A 43 -1.50 14.50 -23.36
C ASP A 43 -0.09 14.18 -22.87
N MET A 44 0.80 15.17 -22.95
CA MET A 44 2.19 15.07 -22.48
C MET A 44 2.31 14.94 -20.95
N ASN A 45 1.22 15.06 -20.19
CA ASN A 45 1.24 14.94 -18.73
C ASN A 45 0.45 13.72 -18.23
N PRO A 46 1.08 12.54 -18.11
CA PRO A 46 0.44 11.31 -17.64
C PRO A 46 -0.03 11.38 -16.17
N MET A 47 0.31 12.44 -15.44
CA MET A 47 -0.20 12.69 -14.09
C MET A 47 -1.57 13.37 -14.09
N ALA A 48 -1.92 14.11 -15.15
CA ALA A 48 -3.16 14.87 -15.24
C ALA A 48 -4.40 13.99 -15.50
N THR A 49 -4.21 12.80 -16.06
CA THR A 49 -5.30 11.88 -16.41
C THR A 49 -5.63 10.89 -15.30
N ARG A 50 -4.79 10.80 -14.25
CA ARG A 50 -4.99 9.86 -13.14
C ARG A 50 -6.08 10.38 -12.21
N ARG A 51 -7.05 9.52 -11.90
CA ARG A 51 -8.13 9.84 -10.95
C ARG A 51 -7.94 9.05 -9.66
N PRO A 52 -8.05 9.68 -8.49
CA PRO A 52 -8.00 8.95 -7.23
C PRO A 52 -9.21 8.01 -7.10
N TYR A 53 -9.01 6.80 -6.60
CA TYR A 53 -10.13 5.87 -6.36
C TYR A 53 -11.02 6.34 -5.21
N THR A 54 -10.42 6.97 -4.20
CA THR A 54 -11.13 7.52 -3.04
C THR A 54 -10.54 8.87 -2.63
N ASN A 55 -11.28 9.60 -1.79
CA ASN A 55 -10.77 10.83 -1.18
C ASN A 55 -9.88 10.58 0.04
N SER A 56 -9.89 9.36 0.60
CA SER A 56 -9.05 8.95 1.72
C SER A 56 -7.61 8.60 1.31
N CYS A 57 -6.73 8.46 2.31
CA CYS A 57 -5.40 7.89 2.13
C CYS A 57 -5.41 6.41 2.50
N PHE A 58 -4.61 5.63 1.79
CA PHE A 58 -4.23 4.28 2.14
C PHE A 58 -3.10 4.33 3.16
N VAL A 59 -3.27 3.68 4.30
CA VAL A 59 -2.24 3.54 5.34
C VAL A 59 -1.96 2.06 5.56
N GLU A 60 -0.72 1.65 5.29
CA GLU A 60 -0.25 0.29 5.53
C GLU A 60 0.86 0.32 6.57
N MET A 61 0.79 -0.59 7.53
CA MET A 61 1.89 -0.87 8.45
C MET A 61 2.36 -2.29 8.22
N SER A 62 3.66 -2.45 7.98
CA SER A 62 4.28 -3.77 7.84
C SER A 62 5.61 -3.83 8.57
N LEU A 63 5.93 -5.03 9.05
CA LEU A 63 7.16 -5.33 9.76
C LEU A 63 7.72 -6.65 9.23
N ILE A 64 9.04 -6.73 9.06
CA ILE A 64 9.71 -7.98 8.67
C ILE A 64 10.22 -8.64 9.95
N GLY A 65 9.70 -9.83 10.25
CA GLY A 65 10.08 -10.63 11.42
C GLY A 65 10.24 -12.11 11.07
N SER A 66 10.84 -12.87 11.98
CA SER A 66 10.84 -14.34 11.87
C SER A 66 9.48 -14.88 12.31
N MET A 67 9.06 -16.04 11.79
CA MET A 67 7.77 -16.66 12.17
C MET A 67 7.67 -17.01 13.67
N HIS A 68 8.78 -17.00 14.41
CA HIS A 68 8.82 -17.31 15.83
C HIS A 68 8.96 -16.06 16.71
N ASP A 69 8.92 -14.86 16.12
CA ASP A 69 9.06 -13.61 16.88
C ASP A 69 7.68 -13.06 17.28
N ASP A 70 7.10 -13.68 18.31
CA ASP A 70 5.78 -13.29 18.84
C ASP A 70 5.73 -11.80 19.27
N LYS A 71 6.89 -11.20 19.58
CA LYS A 71 7.00 -9.79 20.00
C LYS A 71 6.65 -8.81 18.87
N VAL A 72 6.77 -9.23 17.60
CA VAL A 72 6.46 -8.38 16.44
C VAL A 72 4.99 -8.01 16.41
N GLY A 73 4.10 -8.95 16.73
CA GLY A 73 2.66 -8.70 16.76
C GLY A 73 2.27 -7.68 17.82
N ASP A 74 2.87 -7.79 19.01
CA ASP A 74 2.62 -6.89 20.13
C ASP A 74 3.16 -5.47 19.88
N GLU A 75 4.36 -5.35 19.29
CA GLU A 75 4.92 -4.04 18.91
C GLU A 75 4.03 -3.34 17.88
N MET A 76 3.58 -4.07 16.86
CA MET A 76 2.70 -3.52 15.81
C MET A 76 1.36 -3.08 16.37
N LYS A 77 0.77 -3.89 17.27
CA LYS A 77 -0.49 -3.55 17.96
C LYS A 77 -0.32 -2.33 18.87
N SER A 78 0.73 -2.30 19.68
CA SER A 78 1.01 -1.18 20.59
C SER A 78 1.18 0.14 19.82
N PHE A 79 1.90 0.11 18.71
CA PHE A 79 2.07 1.30 17.89
C PHE A 79 0.78 1.71 17.17
N ALA A 80 -0.02 0.77 16.68
CA ALA A 80 -1.33 1.07 16.10
C ALA A 80 -2.29 1.75 17.09
N GLU A 81 -2.30 1.35 18.37
CA GLU A 81 -3.10 2.01 19.40
C GLU A 81 -2.66 3.47 19.65
N GLN A 82 -1.36 3.77 19.54
CA GLN A 82 -0.83 5.13 19.69
C GLN A 82 -1.26 6.07 18.55
N LEU A 83 -1.68 5.53 17.40
CA LEU A 83 -2.16 6.33 16.27
C LEU A 83 -3.62 6.75 16.41
N LYS A 84 -4.37 6.17 17.37
CA LYS A 84 -5.75 6.56 17.62
C LYS A 84 -5.83 7.95 18.28
N PRO A 85 -6.86 8.75 17.98
CA PRO A 85 -7.97 8.46 17.07
C PRO A 85 -7.68 8.81 15.60
N LEU A 86 -6.51 9.37 15.29
CA LEU A 86 -6.19 9.93 13.97
C LEU A 86 -6.23 8.86 12.87
N ILE A 87 -5.72 7.66 13.18
CA ILE A 87 -5.73 6.52 12.28
C ILE A 87 -6.18 5.30 13.07
N SER A 88 -7.18 4.59 12.55
CA SER A 88 -7.60 3.27 13.04
C SER A 88 -7.10 2.21 12.08
N LEU A 89 -6.19 1.35 12.53
CA LEU A 89 -5.64 0.27 11.73
C LEU A 89 -6.25 -1.07 12.16
N GLU A 90 -6.57 -1.89 11.17
CA GLU A 90 -7.10 -3.23 11.37
C GLU A 90 -6.14 -4.26 10.79
N LYS A 91 -6.10 -5.44 11.42
CA LYS A 91 -5.36 -6.58 10.88
C LYS A 91 -6.12 -7.14 9.69
N ILE A 92 -5.51 -7.08 8.51
CA ILE A 92 -6.05 -7.72 7.30
C ILE A 92 -5.53 -9.16 7.25
N ASP A 93 -6.44 -10.13 7.23
CA ASP A 93 -6.10 -11.53 6.92
C ASP A 93 -6.00 -11.71 5.40
N GLN A 94 -4.83 -12.13 4.92
CA GLN A 94 -4.54 -12.27 3.49
C GLN A 94 -5.17 -13.52 2.86
N LYS A 95 -5.89 -14.36 3.64
CA LYS A 95 -6.57 -15.57 3.15
C LYS A 95 -7.88 -15.30 2.41
N ARG A 96 -8.18 -14.06 2.05
CA ARG A 96 -9.47 -13.66 1.50
C ARG A 96 -9.38 -13.19 0.06
#